data_AF-A0A813GEV8-F1
#
_entry.id   AF-A0A813GEV8-F1
#
_cell.length_a   1.000
_cell.length_b   1.000
_cell.length_c   1.000
_cell.angle_alpha   90.00
_cell.angle_beta   90.00
_cell.angle_gamma   90.00
#
_symmetry.space_group_name_H-M   'P 1'
#
loop_
_entity.id
_entity.type
_entity.pdbx_description
1 polymer ?
#
loop_
_entity_poly.entity_id
_entity_poly.type
_entity_poly.pdbx_seq_one_letter_code
_entity_poly.pdbx_strand_id
1 'polypeptide(L)'
;LPTSLLLQRELAQALEAFQLSGNAALGQSAARSKGTEAWGHAFSIAKAVLTGVQTHLPGVLESVKFREGADCAKQCESLPSRGKSVIASITVRFAYPEICGEFATRSRIGSSIRLAQEVCFALRQPSADLVKEPLVLEVSGLDFPCLEESILIRTRIEDLLGQDFNKKAAYAWWLTNRDSEYPLRKSKFRRVHASIFEGPIMARPPQWAAEKGFWGYLNAPSNVIASFEFWDQGRAGLRTTAKCHPPTDPGLAATAAVCDVLCLEVMKSDRVISEPWAPSAINLAALTHGRAAGQPGAIPDKIAKLFSAASEWGPGAAGWQANDDTWRCTDRK
;
A
#
# COMPACT_ATOMS: atom_id res chain seq x y z
N LEU A 1 -5.40 -34.33 -9.56
CA LEU A 1 -5.96 -32.99 -9.28
C LEU A 1 -5.26 -32.00 -10.21
N PRO A 2 -5.95 -31.03 -10.84
CA PRO A 2 -5.28 -29.95 -11.56
C PRO A 2 -4.22 -29.30 -10.66
N THR A 3 -3.01 -29.05 -11.17
CA THR A 3 -1.88 -28.46 -10.42
C THR A 3 -2.27 -27.19 -9.65
N SER A 4 -3.18 -26.39 -10.20
CA SER A 4 -3.75 -25.20 -9.56
C SER A 4 -4.47 -25.49 -8.22
N LEU A 5 -5.26 -26.58 -8.14
CA LEU A 5 -5.97 -26.93 -6.91
C LEU A 5 -5.02 -27.44 -5.82
N LEU A 6 -3.91 -28.07 -6.21
CA LEU A 6 -2.88 -28.51 -5.27
C LEU A 6 -2.19 -27.29 -4.64
N LEU A 7 -1.73 -26.36 -5.46
CA LEU A 7 -1.07 -25.13 -5.00
C LEU A 7 -1.99 -24.23 -4.16
N GLN A 8 -3.30 -24.20 -4.45
CA GLN A 8 -4.28 -23.54 -3.58
C GLN A 8 -4.32 -24.15 -2.17
N ARG A 9 -4.29 -25.48 -2.08
CA ARG A 9 -4.28 -26.19 -0.79
C ARG A 9 -2.96 -25.96 -0.07
N GLU A 10 -1.84 -26.00 -0.78
CA GLU A 10 -0.51 -25.70 -0.22
C GLU A 10 -0.45 -24.27 0.33
N LEU A 11 -1.00 -23.28 -0.38
CA LEU A 11 -1.11 -21.90 0.12
C LEU A 11 -1.93 -21.81 1.40
N ALA A 12 -3.09 -22.48 1.44
CA ALA A 12 -3.94 -22.49 2.62
C ALA A 12 -3.23 -23.12 3.84
N GLN A 13 -2.57 -24.27 3.65
CA GLN A 13 -1.81 -24.96 4.69
C GLN A 13 -0.61 -24.12 5.18
N ALA A 14 0.12 -23.48 4.25
CA ALA A 14 1.24 -22.61 4.59
C ALA A 14 0.79 -21.38 5.40
N LEU A 15 -0.36 -20.78 5.05
CA LEU A 15 -0.94 -19.66 5.79
C LEU A 15 -1.40 -20.08 7.19
N GLU A 16 -2.00 -21.27 7.32
CA GLU A 16 -2.39 -21.82 8.62
C GLU A 16 -1.17 -22.08 9.51
N ALA A 17 -0.13 -22.73 8.97
CA ALA A 17 1.13 -22.96 9.67
C ALA A 17 1.78 -21.63 10.10
N PHE A 18 1.82 -20.65 9.20
CA PHE A 18 2.32 -19.31 9.50
C PHE A 18 1.56 -18.66 10.66
N GLN A 19 0.23 -18.70 10.63
CA GLN A 19 -0.63 -18.19 11.71
C GLN A 19 -0.34 -18.87 13.06
N LEU A 20 -0.21 -20.20 13.05
CA LEU A 20 0.06 -21.00 14.24
C LEU A 20 1.44 -20.69 14.84
N SER A 21 2.49 -20.57 14.02
CA SER A 21 3.83 -20.21 14.49
C SER A 21 3.86 -18.83 15.14
N GLY A 22 3.19 -17.84 14.56
CA GLY A 22 3.10 -16.52 15.18
C GLY A 22 2.32 -16.53 16.50
N ASN A 23 1.22 -17.31 16.58
CA ASN A 23 0.49 -17.50 17.83
C ASN A 23 1.35 -18.18 18.90
N ALA A 24 2.13 -19.20 18.53
CA ALA A 24 3.02 -19.93 19.43
C ALA A 24 4.12 -19.01 20.00
N ALA A 25 4.77 -18.21 19.14
CA ALA A 25 5.80 -17.27 19.56
C ALA A 25 5.27 -16.20 20.52
N LEU A 26 4.03 -15.74 20.31
CA LEU A 26 3.39 -14.76 21.20
C LEU A 26 2.84 -15.36 22.49
N GLY A 27 2.49 -16.66 22.49
CA GLY A 27 2.12 -17.39 23.71
C GLY A 27 3.22 -17.41 24.76
N GLN A 28 4.48 -17.21 24.34
CA GLN A 28 5.66 -17.15 25.19
C GLN A 28 6.06 -15.70 25.58
N SER A 29 5.41 -14.67 25.00
CA SER A 29 5.75 -13.27 25.24
C SER A 29 4.95 -12.66 26.41
N ALA A 30 5.59 -11.75 27.15
CA ALA A 30 4.94 -10.95 28.19
C ALA A 30 3.83 -10.03 27.64
N ALA A 31 3.88 -9.67 26.35
CA ALA A 31 2.88 -8.83 25.69
C ALA A 31 1.65 -9.59 25.16
N ARG A 32 1.30 -10.75 25.75
CA ARG A 32 0.44 -11.76 25.12
C ARG A 32 -0.85 -11.23 24.48
N SER A 33 -1.63 -10.38 25.14
CA SER A 33 -2.91 -9.88 24.58
C SER A 33 -2.72 -8.96 23.37
N LYS A 34 -1.95 -7.87 23.54
CA LYS A 34 -1.66 -6.90 22.47
C LYS A 34 -0.79 -7.47 21.36
N GLY A 35 0.12 -8.36 21.70
CA GLY A 35 0.90 -9.15 20.76
C GLY A 35 0.01 -10.01 19.86
N THR A 36 -0.93 -10.75 20.45
CA THR A 36 -1.88 -11.59 19.68
C THR A 36 -2.74 -10.74 18.75
N GLU A 37 -3.24 -9.59 19.22
CA GLU A 37 -3.97 -8.63 18.39
C GLU A 37 -3.09 -8.14 17.23
N ALA A 38 -1.86 -7.68 17.51
CA ALA A 38 -0.91 -7.21 16.52
C ALA A 38 -0.58 -8.27 15.45
N TRP A 39 -0.37 -9.51 15.87
CA TRP A 39 -0.14 -10.61 14.96
C TRP A 39 -1.35 -10.94 14.10
N GLY A 40 -2.56 -10.91 14.67
CA GLY A 40 -3.78 -11.08 13.89
C GLY A 40 -3.87 -10.10 12.71
N HIS A 41 -3.52 -8.84 12.92
CA HIS A 41 -3.49 -7.84 11.84
C HIS A 41 -2.32 -8.04 10.87
N ALA A 42 -1.12 -8.37 11.36
CA ALA A 42 0.03 -8.67 10.51
C ALA A 42 -0.25 -9.86 9.56
N PHE A 43 -0.76 -10.95 10.12
CA PHE A 43 -1.21 -12.12 9.38
C PHE A 43 -2.30 -11.76 8.36
N SER A 44 -3.26 -10.92 8.75
CA SER A 44 -4.35 -10.50 7.85
C SER A 44 -3.83 -9.77 6.61
N ILE A 45 -2.77 -8.96 6.71
CA ILE A 45 -2.13 -8.32 5.55
C ILE A 45 -1.52 -9.38 4.61
N ALA A 46 -0.67 -10.27 5.13
CA ALA A 46 -0.03 -11.31 4.33
C ALA A 46 -1.08 -12.21 3.65
N LYS A 47 -2.08 -12.65 4.42
CA LYS A 47 -3.20 -13.46 3.91
C LYS A 47 -3.98 -12.72 2.83
N ALA A 48 -4.36 -11.46 3.04
CA ALA A 48 -5.13 -10.69 2.08
C ALA A 48 -4.41 -10.55 0.74
N VAL A 49 -3.10 -10.23 0.76
CA VAL A 49 -2.29 -10.13 -0.46
C VAL A 49 -2.24 -11.46 -1.20
N LEU A 50 -1.83 -12.54 -0.52
CA LEU A 50 -1.58 -13.83 -1.18
C LEU A 50 -2.89 -14.49 -1.67
N THR A 51 -3.96 -14.44 -0.87
CA THR A 51 -5.25 -15.02 -1.27
C THR A 51 -6.00 -14.15 -2.27
N GLY A 52 -5.79 -12.84 -2.27
CA GLY A 52 -6.33 -11.92 -3.27
C GLY A 52 -5.81 -12.25 -4.67
N VAL A 53 -4.49 -12.46 -4.80
CA VAL A 53 -3.89 -12.89 -6.07
C VAL A 53 -4.50 -14.21 -6.55
N GLN A 54 -4.58 -15.21 -5.68
CA GLN A 54 -5.13 -16.51 -6.06
C GLN A 54 -6.60 -16.45 -6.48
N THR A 55 -7.38 -15.55 -5.87
CA THR A 55 -8.80 -15.37 -6.17
C THR A 55 -8.99 -14.75 -7.55
N HIS A 56 -8.17 -13.76 -7.91
CA HIS A 56 -8.32 -13.03 -9.18
C HIS A 56 -7.54 -13.63 -10.34
N LEU A 57 -6.44 -14.33 -10.08
CA LEU A 57 -5.55 -14.93 -11.07
C LEU A 57 -5.37 -16.43 -10.76
N PRO A 58 -6.43 -17.25 -10.91
CA PRO A 58 -6.35 -18.67 -10.59
C PRO A 58 -5.30 -19.37 -11.46
N GLY A 59 -4.40 -20.11 -10.81
CA GLY A 59 -3.33 -20.86 -11.50
C GLY A 59 -2.04 -20.08 -11.72
N VAL A 60 -1.93 -18.86 -11.17
CA VAL A 60 -0.70 -18.06 -11.24
C VAL A 60 0.40 -18.52 -10.26
N LEU A 61 0.06 -19.31 -9.25
CA LEU A 61 1.05 -19.83 -8.31
C LEU A 61 1.96 -20.85 -9.00
N GLU A 62 3.26 -20.77 -8.76
CA GLU A 62 4.25 -21.80 -9.14
C GLU A 62 4.70 -22.61 -7.93
N SER A 63 4.92 -21.96 -6.79
CA SER A 63 5.32 -22.65 -5.56
C SER A 63 4.96 -21.86 -4.31
N VAL A 64 4.77 -22.58 -3.21
CA VAL A 64 4.55 -22.03 -1.86
C VAL A 64 5.54 -22.69 -0.91
N LYS A 65 6.24 -21.90 -0.11
CA LYS A 65 7.24 -22.38 0.86
C LYS A 65 7.00 -21.74 2.22
N PHE A 66 6.69 -22.58 3.22
CA PHE A 66 6.66 -22.18 4.62
C PHE A 66 7.93 -22.67 5.34
N ARG A 67 8.52 -21.83 6.19
CA ARG A 67 9.65 -22.17 7.06
C ARG A 67 9.45 -21.59 8.46
N GLU A 68 10.03 -22.26 9.44
CA GLU A 68 10.01 -21.86 10.85
C GLU A 68 11.39 -22.01 11.47
N GLY A 69 11.70 -21.20 12.49
CA GLY A 69 12.93 -21.28 13.27
C GLY A 69 14.19 -21.11 12.42
N ALA A 70 15.17 -21.99 12.64
CA ALA A 70 16.48 -21.92 11.99
C ALA A 70 16.42 -22.02 10.46
N ASP A 71 15.38 -22.65 9.91
CA ASP A 71 15.23 -22.81 8.46
C ASP A 71 14.87 -21.51 7.73
N CYS A 72 14.44 -20.48 8.47
CA CYS A 72 14.08 -19.19 7.88
C CYS A 72 15.30 -18.46 7.28
N ALA A 73 16.50 -18.64 7.85
CA ALA A 73 17.67 -17.85 7.51
C ALA A 73 18.01 -17.86 6.00
N LYS A 74 17.96 -19.05 5.37
CA LYS A 74 18.27 -19.20 3.93
C LYS A 74 17.20 -18.60 3.01
N GLN A 75 15.94 -18.67 3.42
CA GLN A 75 14.81 -18.16 2.62
C GLN A 75 14.66 -16.64 2.72
N CYS A 76 15.19 -16.06 3.80
CA CYS A 76 15.02 -14.66 4.15
C CYS A 76 16.24 -13.78 3.80
N GLU A 77 17.15 -14.25 2.96
CA GLU A 77 18.35 -13.48 2.57
C GLU A 77 18.01 -12.16 1.87
N SER A 78 16.87 -12.10 1.16
CA SER A 78 16.37 -10.90 0.49
C SER A 78 15.70 -9.90 1.44
N LEU A 79 15.44 -10.27 2.70
CA LEU A 79 14.79 -9.41 3.68
C LEU A 79 15.78 -8.42 4.32
N PRO A 80 15.31 -7.29 4.86
CA PRO A 80 16.16 -6.32 5.56
C PRO A 80 16.99 -6.93 6.69
N SER A 81 16.41 -7.84 7.49
CA SER A 81 17.12 -8.53 8.57
C SER A 81 18.09 -9.62 8.09
N ARG A 82 18.03 -10.01 6.81
CA ARG A 82 18.68 -11.21 6.26
C ARG A 82 18.35 -12.47 7.06
N GLY A 83 17.11 -12.59 7.52
CA GLY A 83 16.62 -13.71 8.33
C GLY A 83 16.99 -13.66 9.82
N LYS A 84 17.71 -12.63 10.29
CA LYS A 84 18.05 -12.51 11.71
C LYS A 84 16.78 -12.30 12.54
N SER A 85 16.63 -13.14 13.56
CA SER A 85 15.47 -13.14 14.45
C SER A 85 14.13 -13.40 13.74
N VAL A 86 14.13 -13.93 12.52
CA VAL A 86 12.90 -14.39 11.86
C VAL A 86 12.49 -15.73 12.48
N ILE A 87 11.25 -15.82 12.92
CA ILE A 87 10.71 -17.03 13.55
C ILE A 87 9.88 -17.87 12.58
N ALA A 88 9.23 -17.23 11.61
CA ALA A 88 8.44 -17.90 10.60
C ALA A 88 8.42 -17.07 9.31
N SER A 89 8.35 -17.73 8.17
CA SER A 89 8.22 -17.09 6.86
C SER A 89 7.34 -17.88 5.92
N ILE A 90 6.64 -17.16 5.05
CA ILE A 90 5.93 -17.70 3.89
C ILE A 90 6.44 -17.00 2.64
N THR A 91 6.92 -17.79 1.67
CA THR A 91 7.35 -17.31 0.37
C THR A 91 6.48 -17.94 -0.71
N VAL A 92 6.00 -17.09 -1.62
CA VAL A 92 5.18 -17.50 -2.75
C VAL A 92 5.87 -17.04 -4.03
N ARG A 93 5.96 -17.96 -5.00
CA ARG A 93 6.45 -17.66 -6.34
C ARG A 93 5.30 -17.72 -7.34
N PHE A 94 5.22 -16.72 -8.20
CA PHE A 94 4.24 -16.57 -9.25
C PHE A 94 4.82 -16.90 -10.63
N ALA A 95 3.95 -17.29 -11.57
CA ALA A 95 4.31 -17.63 -12.95
C ALA A 95 4.74 -16.40 -13.76
N TYR A 96 4.35 -15.20 -13.34
CA TYR A 96 4.71 -13.96 -13.99
C TYR A 96 5.90 -13.29 -13.30
N PRO A 97 6.77 -12.57 -14.04
CA PRO A 97 7.85 -11.78 -13.46
C PRO A 97 7.39 -10.73 -12.45
N GLU A 98 6.17 -10.21 -12.65
CA GLU A 98 5.51 -9.28 -11.75
C GLU A 98 3.98 -9.42 -11.88
N ILE A 99 3.26 -9.10 -10.81
CA ILE A 99 1.80 -8.97 -10.79
C ILE A 99 1.47 -7.55 -10.34
N CYS A 100 0.74 -6.82 -11.16
CA CYS A 100 0.25 -5.48 -10.83
C CYS A 100 -1.25 -5.53 -10.53
N GLY A 101 -1.67 -4.81 -9.50
CA GLY A 101 -3.06 -4.56 -9.16
C GLY A 101 -3.27 -3.09 -8.80
N GLU A 102 -4.51 -2.69 -8.54
CA GLU A 102 -4.82 -1.34 -8.08
C GLU A 102 -5.40 -1.32 -6.66
N PHE A 103 -5.50 -0.13 -6.09
CA PHE A 103 -6.30 0.08 -4.87
C PHE A 103 -7.72 0.50 -5.25
N ALA A 104 -8.65 -0.45 -5.24
CA ALA A 104 -10.07 -0.22 -5.50
C ALA A 104 -10.78 0.43 -4.30
N THR A 105 -10.45 1.68 -4.01
CA THR A 105 -11.05 2.44 -2.88
C THR A 105 -11.75 3.70 -3.35
N ARG A 106 -12.73 4.19 -2.57
CA ARG A 106 -13.44 5.44 -2.88
C ARG A 106 -12.50 6.64 -2.97
N SER A 107 -11.43 6.65 -2.18
CA SER A 107 -10.45 7.74 -2.15
C SER A 107 -9.20 7.42 -2.96
N ARG A 108 -9.38 6.70 -4.09
CA ARG A 108 -8.38 6.23 -5.06
C ARG A 108 -6.94 6.66 -4.76
N ILE A 109 -6.05 5.67 -4.61
CA ILE A 109 -4.65 5.90 -4.27
C ILE A 109 -3.86 6.16 -5.57
N GLY A 110 -2.92 7.12 -5.52
CA GLY A 110 -2.05 7.51 -6.64
C GLY A 110 -0.91 6.53 -6.89
N SER A 111 -1.13 5.27 -6.55
CA SER A 111 -0.17 4.18 -6.63
C SER A 111 -0.91 2.92 -7.05
N SER A 112 -0.19 2.03 -7.71
CA SER A 112 -0.64 0.65 -7.91
C SER A 112 -0.08 -0.20 -6.78
N ILE A 113 -0.51 -1.46 -6.67
CA ILE A 113 0.20 -2.49 -5.93
C ILE A 113 0.96 -3.33 -6.95
N ARG A 114 2.24 -3.62 -6.69
CA ARG A 114 2.99 -4.57 -7.51
C ARG A 114 3.66 -5.59 -6.61
N LEU A 115 3.58 -6.83 -7.06
CA LEU A 115 4.22 -7.99 -6.49
C LEU A 115 5.30 -8.44 -7.46
N ALA A 116 6.52 -8.64 -6.96
CA ALA A 116 7.57 -9.31 -7.71
C ALA A 116 7.20 -10.78 -7.96
N GLN A 117 7.94 -11.45 -8.84
CA GLN A 117 7.78 -12.88 -9.09
C GLN A 117 7.80 -13.71 -7.81
N GLU A 118 8.62 -13.32 -6.85
CA GLU A 118 8.70 -13.96 -5.54
C GLU A 118 8.39 -12.93 -4.46
N VAL A 119 7.43 -13.27 -3.59
CA VAL A 119 7.01 -12.46 -2.44
C VAL A 119 7.26 -13.24 -1.17
N CYS A 120 7.90 -12.61 -0.20
CA CYS A 120 8.15 -13.18 1.12
C CYS A 120 7.52 -12.32 2.21
N PHE A 121 6.79 -12.95 3.12
CA PHE A 121 6.37 -12.35 4.38
C PHE A 121 7.04 -13.11 5.53
N ALA A 122 7.68 -12.39 6.45
CA ALA A 122 8.39 -12.99 7.57
C ALA A 122 8.08 -12.29 8.88
N LEU A 123 7.74 -13.08 9.89
CA LEU A 123 7.52 -12.60 11.25
C LEU A 123 8.86 -12.59 11.99
N ARG A 124 9.24 -11.43 12.53
CA ARG A 124 10.36 -11.34 13.48
C ARG A 124 9.92 -11.72 14.88
N GLN A 125 10.87 -12.19 15.70
CA GLN A 125 10.70 -12.46 17.11
C GLN A 125 10.02 -11.24 17.78
N PRO A 126 8.80 -11.40 18.31
CA PRO A 126 8.08 -10.29 18.90
C PRO A 126 8.78 -9.78 20.15
N SER A 127 8.77 -8.46 20.35
CA SER A 127 9.24 -7.85 21.59
C SER A 127 8.28 -8.13 22.76
N ALA A 128 8.79 -7.99 23.97
CA ALA A 128 8.00 -8.07 25.19
C ALA A 128 7.21 -6.76 25.47
N ASP A 129 7.54 -5.66 24.80
CA ASP A 129 6.93 -4.34 25.01
C ASP A 129 6.67 -3.63 23.66
N LEU A 130 5.43 -3.75 23.17
CA LEU A 130 4.99 -3.16 21.90
C LEU A 130 4.92 -1.63 21.88
N VAL A 131 5.07 -0.97 23.03
CA VAL A 131 5.17 0.49 23.13
C VAL A 131 6.57 0.93 22.71
N LYS A 132 7.59 0.18 23.12
CA LYS A 132 9.00 0.48 22.85
C LYS A 132 9.51 -0.10 21.54
N GLU A 133 9.08 -1.31 21.21
CA GLU A 133 9.55 -2.02 20.01
C GLU A 133 8.36 -2.74 19.33
N PRO A 134 8.14 -2.54 18.03
CA PRO A 134 6.95 -3.05 17.36
C PRO A 134 7.04 -4.55 17.12
N LEU A 135 5.88 -5.18 16.89
CA LEU A 135 5.84 -6.43 16.16
C LEU A 135 6.16 -6.12 14.69
N VAL A 136 7.09 -6.85 14.08
CA VAL A 136 7.56 -6.58 12.72
C VAL A 136 7.22 -7.75 11.80
N LEU A 137 6.48 -7.42 10.74
CA LEU A 137 6.30 -8.27 9.55
C LEU A 137 7.18 -7.73 8.44
N GLU A 138 8.32 -8.37 8.21
CA GLU A 138 9.19 -8.04 7.08
C GLU A 138 8.59 -8.54 5.77
N VAL A 139 8.86 -7.82 4.69
CA VAL A 139 8.33 -8.10 3.37
C VAL A 139 9.44 -7.95 2.34
N SER A 140 9.49 -8.87 1.37
CA SER A 140 10.17 -8.64 0.09
C SER A 140 9.24 -8.92 -1.07
N GLY A 141 9.49 -8.22 -2.18
CA GLY A 141 8.68 -8.35 -3.40
C GLY A 141 7.34 -7.62 -3.37
N LEU A 142 7.09 -6.72 -2.41
CA LEU A 142 5.89 -5.87 -2.37
C LEU A 142 6.27 -4.40 -2.52
N ASP A 143 5.72 -3.72 -3.52
CA ASP A 143 5.87 -2.29 -3.67
C ASP A 143 4.60 -1.60 -4.17
N PHE A 144 4.56 -0.28 -3.97
CA PHE A 144 3.51 0.62 -4.41
C PHE A 144 4.08 1.60 -5.42
N PRO A 145 4.23 1.22 -6.69
CA PRO A 145 4.73 2.11 -7.70
C PRO A 145 3.76 3.27 -7.88
N CYS A 146 4.29 4.48 -8.05
CA CYS A 146 3.47 5.62 -8.46
C CYS A 146 2.90 5.38 -9.87
N LEU A 147 1.85 6.13 -10.22
CA LEU A 147 1.32 6.03 -11.57
C LEU A 147 2.36 6.54 -12.57
N GLU A 148 2.60 5.79 -13.64
CA GLU A 148 3.50 6.22 -14.72
C GLU A 148 3.06 7.57 -15.29
N GLU A 149 1.75 7.78 -15.45
CA GLU A 149 1.18 9.07 -15.84
C GLU A 149 1.53 10.21 -14.87
N SER A 150 1.69 9.97 -13.56
CA SER A 150 2.13 11.02 -12.64
C SER A 150 3.51 11.55 -13.04
N ILE A 151 4.43 10.67 -13.45
CA ILE A 151 5.77 11.05 -13.88
C ILE A 151 5.70 11.81 -15.21
N LEU A 152 4.96 11.29 -16.19
CA LEU A 152 4.82 11.92 -17.51
C LEU A 152 4.17 13.30 -17.43
N ILE A 153 3.09 13.44 -16.64
CA ILE A 153 2.42 14.72 -16.41
C ILE A 153 3.37 15.69 -15.70
N ARG A 154 4.09 15.22 -14.67
CA ARG A 154 5.03 16.06 -13.92
C ARG A 154 6.10 16.62 -14.84
N THR A 155 6.81 15.76 -15.56
CA THR A 155 7.87 16.16 -16.49
C THR A 155 7.36 17.14 -17.55
N ARG A 156 6.18 16.87 -18.13
CA ARG A 156 5.58 17.78 -19.11
C ARG A 156 5.27 19.17 -18.51
N ILE A 157 4.68 19.21 -17.32
CA ILE A 157 4.34 20.49 -16.66
C ILE A 157 5.62 21.22 -16.22
N GLU A 158 6.64 20.49 -15.75
CA GLU A 158 7.97 21.02 -15.44
C GLU A 158 8.60 21.68 -16.67
N ASP A 159 8.60 21.00 -17.81
CA ASP A 159 9.15 21.52 -19.08
C ASP A 159 8.39 22.76 -19.56
N LEU A 160 7.07 22.79 -19.41
CA LEU A 160 6.22 23.90 -19.85
C LEU A 160 6.32 25.13 -18.94
N LEU A 161 6.42 24.93 -17.63
CA LEU A 161 6.42 26.02 -16.65
C LEU A 161 7.84 26.49 -16.27
N GLY A 162 8.86 25.65 -16.46
CA GLY A 162 10.24 25.97 -16.13
C GLY A 162 10.40 26.45 -14.68
N GLN A 163 10.89 27.68 -14.50
CA GLN A 163 11.11 28.27 -13.17
C GLN A 163 9.80 28.55 -12.41
N ASP A 164 8.66 28.62 -13.11
CA ASP A 164 7.34 28.82 -12.51
C ASP A 164 6.69 27.50 -12.07
N PHE A 165 7.39 26.36 -12.18
CA PHE A 165 6.88 25.06 -11.75
C PHE A 165 6.67 25.01 -10.23
N ASN A 166 5.43 25.25 -9.82
CA ASN A 166 4.99 25.19 -8.43
C ASN A 166 3.55 24.67 -8.33
N LYS A 167 3.14 24.33 -7.10
CA LYS A 167 1.80 23.80 -6.79
C LYS A 167 0.64 24.55 -7.46
N LYS A 168 0.64 25.88 -7.40
CA LYS A 168 -0.46 26.70 -7.93
C LYS A 168 -0.46 26.71 -9.46
N ALA A 169 0.70 26.98 -10.07
CA ALA A 169 0.83 27.05 -11.51
C ALA A 169 0.55 25.70 -12.18
N ALA A 170 1.06 24.60 -11.61
CA ALA A 170 0.81 23.25 -12.08
C ALA A 170 -0.69 22.88 -12.03
N TYR A 171 -1.38 23.25 -10.94
CA TYR A 171 -2.82 23.00 -10.83
C TYR A 171 -3.66 23.85 -11.80
N ALA A 172 -3.30 25.12 -11.98
CA ALA A 172 -3.96 25.99 -12.95
C ALA A 172 -3.82 25.45 -14.39
N TRP A 173 -2.62 24.99 -14.75
CA TRP A 173 -2.39 24.29 -16.02
C TRP A 173 -3.25 23.03 -16.13
N TRP A 174 -3.29 22.20 -15.08
CA TRP A 174 -4.11 20.99 -15.05
C TRP A 174 -5.58 21.27 -15.30
N LEU A 175 -6.17 22.27 -14.64
CA LEU A 175 -7.58 22.63 -14.83
C LEU A 175 -7.89 23.04 -16.27
N THR A 176 -6.92 23.64 -16.97
CA THR A 176 -7.10 24.13 -18.34
C THR A 176 -6.94 23.02 -19.38
N ASN A 177 -6.05 22.06 -19.14
CA ASN A 177 -5.61 21.10 -20.17
C ASN A 177 -6.05 19.65 -19.93
N ARG A 178 -6.47 19.28 -18.72
CA ARG A 178 -6.72 17.87 -18.35
C ARG A 178 -7.76 17.18 -19.22
N ASP A 179 -8.80 17.88 -19.68
CA ASP A 179 -9.89 17.23 -20.40
C ASP A 179 -9.54 16.97 -21.87
N SER A 180 -8.67 17.79 -22.47
CA SER A 180 -8.15 17.60 -23.83
C SER A 180 -6.96 16.64 -23.85
N GLU A 181 -6.01 16.79 -22.93
CA GLU A 181 -4.77 16.00 -22.91
C GLU A 181 -4.90 14.66 -22.19
N TYR A 182 -5.69 14.61 -21.11
CA TYR A 182 -5.83 13.45 -20.23
C TYR A 182 -7.30 13.09 -20.04
N PRO A 183 -8.04 12.78 -21.12
CA PRO A 183 -9.47 12.54 -21.05
C PRO A 183 -9.78 11.42 -20.06
N LEU A 184 -10.83 11.58 -19.25
CA LEU A 184 -11.18 10.70 -18.12
C LEU A 184 -11.23 9.21 -18.49
N ARG A 185 -11.68 8.89 -19.70
CA ARG A 185 -11.76 7.50 -20.21
C ARG A 185 -10.40 6.86 -20.43
N LYS A 186 -9.35 7.64 -20.68
CA LYS A 186 -8.01 7.12 -21.03
C LYS A 186 -7.02 7.29 -19.88
N SER A 187 -7.07 8.41 -19.15
CA SER A 187 -6.10 8.70 -18.09
C SER A 187 -6.53 8.16 -16.72
N LYS A 188 -5.72 7.26 -16.15
CA LYS A 188 -5.87 6.76 -14.78
C LYS A 188 -5.59 7.87 -13.77
N PHE A 189 -4.56 8.69 -14.00
CA PHE A 189 -4.28 9.86 -13.16
C PHE A 189 -5.51 10.79 -13.09
N ARG A 190 -6.12 11.09 -14.24
CA ARG A 190 -7.35 11.89 -14.31
C ARG A 190 -8.49 11.29 -13.50
N ARG A 191 -8.69 9.97 -13.56
CA ARG A 191 -9.73 9.25 -12.80
C ARG A 191 -9.48 9.34 -11.29
N VAL A 192 -8.25 9.12 -10.85
CA VAL A 192 -7.86 9.24 -9.43
C VAL A 192 -8.15 10.65 -8.93
N HIS A 193 -7.69 11.68 -9.66
CA HIS A 193 -7.98 13.07 -9.32
C HIS A 193 -9.49 13.36 -9.28
N ALA A 194 -10.23 12.98 -10.32
CA ALA A 194 -11.67 13.23 -10.42
C ALA A 194 -12.46 12.62 -9.26
N SER A 195 -12.08 11.40 -8.84
CA SER A 195 -12.78 10.64 -7.81
C SER A 195 -12.83 11.33 -6.45
N ILE A 196 -11.89 12.24 -6.18
CA ILE A 196 -11.78 12.97 -4.93
C ILE A 196 -12.23 14.42 -5.11
N PHE A 197 -11.84 15.07 -6.21
CA PHE A 197 -11.96 16.52 -6.34
C PHE A 197 -13.14 16.99 -7.19
N GLU A 198 -13.80 16.11 -7.93
CA GLU A 198 -14.83 16.48 -8.92
C GLU A 198 -16.21 15.87 -8.64
N GLY A 199 -16.39 15.32 -7.43
CA GLY A 199 -17.68 14.85 -6.95
C GLY A 199 -18.77 15.94 -6.89
N PRO A 200 -19.99 15.57 -6.46
CA PRO A 200 -21.12 16.50 -6.29
C PRO A 200 -20.71 17.74 -5.48
N ILE A 201 -21.31 18.91 -5.77
CA ILE A 201 -20.89 20.23 -5.23
C ILE A 201 -20.78 20.24 -3.69
N MET A 202 -21.69 19.55 -2.99
CA MET A 202 -21.70 19.43 -1.52
C MET A 202 -20.52 18.63 -0.94
N ALA A 203 -19.71 18.00 -1.80
CA ALA A 203 -18.57 17.14 -1.48
C ALA A 203 -17.25 17.65 -2.07
N ARG A 204 -17.21 18.86 -2.65
CA ARG A 204 -15.99 19.40 -3.24
C ARG A 204 -15.11 20.01 -2.15
N PRO A 205 -13.85 19.58 -2.01
CA PRO A 205 -12.94 20.22 -1.09
C PRO A 205 -12.63 21.65 -1.57
N PRO A 206 -12.25 22.54 -0.65
CA PRO A 206 -11.84 23.89 -1.03
C PRO A 206 -10.64 23.86 -1.99
N GLN A 207 -10.50 24.89 -2.83
CA GLN A 207 -9.49 24.94 -3.89
C GLN A 207 -8.07 24.66 -3.39
N TRP A 208 -7.68 25.22 -2.24
CA TRP A 208 -6.34 24.99 -1.66
C TRP A 208 -6.07 23.51 -1.35
N ALA A 209 -7.10 22.74 -0.99
CA ALA A 209 -6.99 21.31 -0.71
C ALA A 209 -6.92 20.49 -2.00
N ALA A 210 -7.65 20.91 -3.04
CA ALA A 210 -7.55 20.31 -4.36
C ALA A 210 -6.17 20.56 -5.00
N GLU A 211 -5.63 21.78 -4.91
CA GLU A 211 -4.26 22.13 -5.32
C GLU A 211 -3.23 21.26 -4.59
N LYS A 212 -3.34 21.15 -3.26
CA LYS A 212 -2.45 20.33 -2.44
C LYS A 212 -2.54 18.85 -2.79
N GLY A 213 -3.75 18.33 -2.98
CA GLY A 213 -3.99 16.95 -3.36
C GLY A 213 -3.44 16.60 -4.74
N PHE A 214 -3.71 17.43 -5.75
CA PHE A 214 -3.13 17.28 -7.08
C PHE A 214 -1.59 17.28 -7.02
N TRP A 215 -1.01 18.23 -6.29
CA TRP A 215 0.44 18.32 -6.12
C TRP A 215 1.03 17.08 -5.43
N GLY A 216 0.33 16.52 -4.45
CA GLY A 216 0.69 15.25 -3.82
C GLY A 216 0.65 14.06 -4.80
N TYR A 217 -0.38 13.97 -5.65
CA TYR A 217 -0.47 12.92 -6.66
C TYR A 217 0.59 13.03 -7.76
N LEU A 218 0.90 14.26 -8.17
CA LEU A 218 1.93 14.55 -9.17
C LEU A 218 3.34 14.18 -8.67
N ASN A 219 3.58 14.36 -7.38
CA ASN A 219 4.85 14.09 -6.71
C ASN A 219 4.85 12.78 -5.90
N ALA A 220 3.88 11.88 -6.12
CA ALA A 220 3.83 10.63 -5.38
C ALA A 220 5.07 9.77 -5.73
N PRO A 221 5.86 9.32 -4.75
CA PRO A 221 6.98 8.42 -5.00
C PRO A 221 6.49 6.98 -5.15
N SER A 222 7.32 6.15 -5.77
CA SER A 222 7.18 4.71 -5.65
C SER A 222 7.69 4.26 -4.28
N ASN A 223 6.91 3.46 -3.55
CA ASN A 223 7.29 2.99 -2.22
C ASN A 223 7.56 1.49 -2.23
N VAL A 224 8.80 1.07 -1.98
CA VAL A 224 9.13 -0.36 -1.85
C VAL A 224 9.03 -0.73 -0.37
N ILE A 225 8.05 -1.56 -0.01
CA ILE A 225 7.76 -1.88 1.39
C ILE A 225 8.73 -2.93 1.91
N ALA A 226 9.52 -2.54 2.91
CA ALA A 226 10.49 -3.39 3.58
C ALA A 226 9.88 -4.13 4.79
N SER A 227 8.99 -3.46 5.51
CA SER A 227 8.27 -4.06 6.65
C SER A 227 7.02 -3.29 7.04
N PHE A 228 6.10 -3.99 7.70
CA PHE A 228 5.02 -3.41 8.49
C PHE A 228 5.36 -3.56 9.98
N GLU A 229 5.22 -2.47 10.73
CA GLU A 229 5.52 -2.38 12.16
C GLU A 229 4.23 -2.09 12.93
N PHE A 230 3.91 -2.92 13.91
CA PHE A 230 2.69 -2.83 14.72
C PHE A 230 3.05 -2.39 16.14
N TRP A 231 2.56 -1.20 16.50
CA TRP A 231 2.89 -0.51 17.74
C TRP A 231 1.66 -0.45 18.65
N ASP A 232 1.85 -0.65 19.94
CA ASP A 232 0.89 -0.19 20.93
C ASP A 232 1.13 1.31 21.19
N GLN A 233 0.19 2.16 20.73
CA GLN A 233 0.26 3.61 20.91
C GLN A 233 -0.68 4.09 22.04
N GLY A 234 -0.90 3.27 23.05
CA GLY A 234 -1.63 3.62 24.26
C GLY A 234 -3.09 3.97 23.98
N ARG A 235 -3.50 5.22 24.18
CA ARG A 235 -4.88 5.66 23.94
C ARG A 235 -5.33 5.54 22.49
N ALA A 236 -4.39 5.62 21.54
CA ALA A 236 -4.72 5.35 20.15
C ALA A 236 -4.99 3.85 19.93
N GLY A 237 -4.50 2.97 20.79
CA GLY A 237 -4.52 1.52 20.59
C GLY A 237 -3.46 1.09 19.58
N LEU A 238 -3.67 -0.07 18.98
CA LEU A 238 -2.71 -0.64 18.04
C LEU A 238 -2.67 0.14 16.72
N ARG A 239 -1.47 0.47 16.24
CA ARG A 239 -1.28 1.20 14.98
C ARG A 239 -0.17 0.59 14.14
N THR A 240 -0.32 0.69 12.82
CA THR A 240 0.66 0.16 11.87
C THR A 240 1.43 1.30 11.22
N THR A 241 2.75 1.14 11.11
CA THR A 241 3.61 1.93 10.23
C THR A 241 4.28 1.01 9.21
N ALA A 242 4.81 1.58 8.13
CA ALA A 242 5.65 0.85 7.18
C ALA A 242 7.04 1.46 7.11
N LYS A 243 8.05 0.61 6.99
CA LYS A 243 9.37 1.01 6.53
C LYS A 243 9.44 0.78 5.04
N CYS A 244 9.90 1.79 4.31
CA CYS A 244 10.16 1.69 2.88
C CYS A 244 11.66 1.65 2.65
N HIS A 245 12.11 0.97 1.60
CA HIS A 245 13.46 1.15 1.11
C HIS A 245 13.63 2.58 0.58
N PRO A 246 14.79 3.21 0.80
CA PRO A 246 15.06 4.51 0.20
C PRO A 246 15.03 4.41 -1.34
N PRO A 247 14.59 5.47 -2.04
CA PRO A 247 14.69 5.52 -3.49
C PRO A 247 16.14 5.33 -3.94
N THR A 248 16.36 4.47 -4.93
CA THR A 248 17.70 4.24 -5.50
C THR A 248 18.05 5.24 -6.60
N ASP A 249 17.04 5.80 -7.27
CA ASP A 249 17.20 6.82 -8.30
C ASP A 249 17.22 8.25 -7.70
N PRO A 250 18.23 9.09 -8.01
CA PRO A 250 18.32 10.45 -7.48
C PRO A 250 17.13 11.37 -7.84
N GLY A 251 16.56 11.23 -9.04
CA GLY A 251 15.40 12.02 -9.46
C GLY A 251 14.13 11.64 -8.68
N LEU A 252 13.96 10.34 -8.43
CA LEU A 252 12.91 9.84 -7.55
C LEU A 252 13.13 10.27 -6.09
N ALA A 253 14.38 10.38 -5.63
CA ALA A 253 14.70 10.87 -4.28
C ALA A 253 14.26 12.34 -4.07
N ALA A 254 14.49 13.21 -5.05
CA ALA A 254 14.02 14.60 -4.99
C ALA A 254 12.48 14.69 -4.95
N THR A 255 11.81 13.87 -5.76
CA THR A 255 10.35 13.74 -5.75
C THR A 255 9.83 13.25 -4.40
N ALA A 256 10.47 12.23 -3.84
CA ALA A 256 10.12 11.67 -2.53
C ALA A 256 10.25 12.74 -1.44
N ALA A 257 11.31 13.54 -1.44
CA ALA A 257 11.49 14.63 -0.46
C ALA A 257 10.35 15.68 -0.52
N VAL A 258 9.86 16.03 -1.71
CA VAL A 258 8.68 16.91 -1.86
C VAL A 258 7.44 16.24 -1.26
N CYS A 259 7.24 14.95 -1.55
CA CYS A 259 6.12 14.18 -1.00
C CYS A 259 6.18 14.07 0.53
N ASP A 260 7.36 13.82 1.09
CA ASP A 260 7.58 13.70 2.53
C ASP A 260 7.14 14.98 3.26
N VAL A 261 7.55 16.15 2.74
CA VAL A 261 7.14 17.45 3.30
C VAL A 261 5.62 17.61 3.28
N LEU A 262 4.97 17.27 2.16
CA LEU A 262 3.52 17.37 2.02
C LEU A 262 2.78 16.39 2.93
N CYS A 263 3.22 15.14 3.00
CA CYS A 263 2.62 14.13 3.86
C CYS A 263 2.76 14.52 5.34
N LEU A 264 3.92 15.04 5.75
CA LEU A 264 4.11 15.55 7.11
C LEU A 264 3.20 16.75 7.41
N GLU A 265 3.04 17.69 6.47
CA GLU A 265 2.10 18.81 6.60
C GLU A 265 0.65 18.31 6.75
N VAL A 266 0.21 17.42 5.85
CA VAL A 266 -1.15 16.84 5.88
C VAL A 266 -1.39 16.08 7.19
N MET A 267 -0.43 15.29 7.65
CA MET A 267 -0.57 14.57 8.93
C MET A 267 -0.70 15.52 10.12
N LYS A 268 0.08 16.61 10.15
CA LYS A 268 0.07 17.57 11.27
C LYS A 268 -1.17 18.46 11.30
N SER A 269 -1.60 18.94 10.13
CA SER A 269 -2.58 20.03 10.05
C SER A 269 -3.94 19.59 9.50
N ASP A 270 -3.97 18.62 8.59
CA ASP A 270 -5.15 18.39 7.76
C ASP A 270 -5.77 17.00 7.95
N ARG A 271 -5.15 16.09 8.73
CA ARG A 271 -5.58 14.69 8.86
C ARG A 271 -7.05 14.56 9.24
N VAL A 272 -7.47 15.28 10.29
CA VAL A 272 -8.85 15.21 10.82
C VAL A 272 -9.87 15.63 9.77
N ILE A 273 -9.53 16.66 8.98
CA ILE A 273 -10.42 17.17 7.93
C ILE A 273 -10.38 16.26 6.71
N SER A 274 -9.23 15.65 6.39
CA SER A 274 -9.02 14.89 5.16
C SER A 274 -9.49 13.43 5.26
N GLU A 275 -9.45 12.81 6.46
CA GLU A 275 -9.78 11.38 6.63
C GLU A 275 -11.23 11.03 6.25
N PRO A 276 -12.26 11.86 6.51
CA PRO A 276 -13.63 11.61 6.04
C PRO A 276 -13.76 11.55 4.51
N TRP A 277 -12.98 12.35 3.79
CA TRP A 277 -13.01 12.41 2.32
C TRP A 277 -12.13 11.36 1.69
N ALA A 278 -10.96 11.13 2.30
CA ALA A 278 -9.90 10.31 1.72
C ALA A 278 -9.37 9.23 2.68
N PRO A 279 -10.21 8.37 3.25
CA PRO A 279 -9.82 7.50 4.36
C PRO A 279 -8.67 6.55 4.01
N SER A 280 -8.64 6.00 2.79
CA SER A 280 -7.60 5.07 2.36
C SER A 280 -6.28 5.80 2.09
N ALA A 281 -6.33 6.94 1.40
CA ALA A 281 -5.12 7.73 1.10
C ALA A 281 -4.50 8.31 2.40
N ILE A 282 -5.33 8.79 3.32
CA ILE A 282 -4.88 9.31 4.62
C ILE A 282 -4.33 8.19 5.51
N ASN A 283 -4.89 6.98 5.47
CA ASN A 283 -4.29 5.86 6.19
C ASN A 283 -2.98 5.39 5.55
N LEU A 284 -2.83 5.44 4.22
CA LEU A 284 -1.55 5.16 3.57
C LEU A 284 -0.49 6.24 3.92
N ALA A 285 -0.88 7.52 3.99
CA ALA A 285 0.00 8.57 4.47
C ALA A 285 0.36 8.38 5.96
N ALA A 286 -0.60 7.98 6.81
CA ALA A 286 -0.33 7.69 8.21
C ALA A 286 0.57 6.45 8.40
N LEU A 287 0.48 5.47 7.51
CA LEU A 287 1.33 4.28 7.49
C LEU A 287 2.81 4.65 7.33
N THR A 288 3.10 5.60 6.43
CA THR A 288 4.48 5.98 6.10
C THR A 288 5.00 7.17 6.92
N HIS A 289 4.13 8.13 7.26
CA HIS A 289 4.53 9.42 7.83
C HIS A 289 3.91 9.74 9.19
N GLY A 290 2.90 8.98 9.65
CA GLY A 290 2.13 9.30 10.86
C GLY A 290 3.03 9.51 12.08
N ARG A 291 3.90 8.53 12.38
CA ARG A 291 4.80 8.59 13.53
C ARG A 291 5.83 9.73 13.44
N ALA A 292 6.39 9.96 12.25
CA ALA A 292 7.33 11.06 12.01
C ALA A 292 6.67 12.44 12.19
N ALA A 293 5.35 12.53 11.93
CA ALA A 293 4.55 13.72 12.17
C ALA A 293 4.08 13.87 13.63
N GLY A 294 4.44 12.95 14.55
CA GLY A 294 3.92 12.94 15.93
C GLY A 294 2.44 12.53 16.02
N GLN A 295 1.91 11.89 14.98
CA GLN A 295 0.53 11.41 14.89
C GLN A 295 0.48 9.89 15.04
N PRO A 296 -0.69 9.32 15.38
CA PRO A 296 -0.86 7.88 15.37
C PRO A 296 -0.56 7.28 13.99
N GLY A 297 -0.11 6.03 13.94
CA GLY A 297 0.05 5.32 12.67
C GLY A 297 -1.28 5.08 11.93
N ALA A 298 -1.23 4.22 10.91
CA ALA A 298 -2.44 3.75 10.24
C ALA A 298 -3.24 2.79 11.13
N ILE A 299 -4.55 2.69 10.87
CA ILE A 299 -5.39 1.69 11.50
C ILE A 299 -5.16 0.35 10.78
N PRO A 300 -4.71 -0.71 11.48
CA PRO A 300 -4.31 -1.97 10.84
C PRO A 300 -5.40 -2.59 9.94
N ASP A 301 -6.66 -2.58 10.41
CA ASP A 301 -7.79 -3.10 9.63
C ASP A 301 -8.04 -2.34 8.34
N LYS A 302 -7.84 -1.01 8.36
CA LYS A 302 -7.98 -0.20 7.14
C LYS A 302 -6.90 -0.57 6.13
N ILE A 303 -5.67 -0.85 6.59
CA ILE A 303 -4.57 -1.28 5.73
C ILE A 303 -4.78 -2.69 5.19
N ALA A 304 -5.15 -3.66 6.03
CA ALA A 304 -5.49 -5.00 5.58
C ALA A 304 -6.63 -4.97 4.54
N LYS A 305 -7.64 -4.12 4.76
CA LYS A 305 -8.73 -3.90 3.80
C LYS A 305 -8.25 -3.37 2.45
N LEU A 306 -7.18 -2.58 2.37
CA LEU A 306 -6.63 -2.13 1.08
C LEU A 306 -6.21 -3.31 0.20
N PHE A 307 -5.76 -4.41 0.81
CA PHE A 307 -5.31 -5.62 0.12
C PHE A 307 -6.42 -6.64 -0.10
N SER A 308 -7.53 -6.58 0.65
CA SER A 308 -8.66 -7.51 0.53
C SER A 308 -9.85 -6.96 -0.26
N ALA A 309 -9.90 -5.65 -0.55
CA ALA A 309 -11.09 -4.99 -1.10
C ALA A 309 -11.34 -5.19 -2.60
N ALA A 310 -10.56 -5.99 -3.31
CA ALA A 310 -10.94 -6.43 -4.64
C ALA A 310 -11.74 -7.74 -4.50
N SER A 311 -13.06 -7.68 -4.60
CA SER A 311 -13.91 -8.86 -4.80
C SER A 311 -14.64 -8.79 -6.14
N GLU A 312 -14.88 -7.57 -6.60
CA GLU A 312 -15.29 -7.25 -7.94
C GLU A 312 -14.50 -6.03 -8.36
N TRP A 313 -13.81 -6.18 -9.47
CA TRP A 313 -13.65 -5.04 -10.31
C TRP A 313 -14.92 -5.08 -11.18
N GLY A 314 -15.79 -4.07 -11.08
CA GLY A 314 -16.93 -3.88 -11.99
C GLY A 314 -17.42 -2.43 -11.97
N PRO A 315 -18.17 -1.95 -12.99
CA PRO A 315 -18.86 -0.68 -12.89
C PRO A 315 -20.05 -0.85 -11.93
N GLY A 316 -20.27 0.12 -11.06
CA GLY A 316 -21.48 0.17 -10.22
C GLY A 316 -22.75 0.43 -11.05
N ALA A 317 -23.92 0.13 -10.49
CA ALA A 317 -25.20 0.19 -11.23
C ALA A 317 -25.68 1.61 -11.64
N ALA A 318 -25.08 2.69 -11.11
CA ALA A 318 -25.47 4.09 -11.41
C ALA A 318 -24.36 5.10 -11.08
N GLY A 319 -24.48 6.35 -11.55
CA GLY A 319 -23.56 7.45 -11.23
C GLY A 319 -22.25 7.44 -12.02
N TRP A 320 -21.20 8.13 -11.53
CA TRP A 320 -19.86 8.02 -12.13
C TRP A 320 -19.33 6.59 -12.03
N GLN A 321 -19.82 5.81 -11.07
CA GLN A 321 -19.55 4.39 -10.88
C GLN A 321 -20.04 3.52 -12.05
N ALA A 322 -21.08 3.93 -12.79
CA ALA A 322 -21.50 3.23 -14.01
C ALA A 322 -20.53 3.40 -15.19
N ASN A 323 -19.67 4.41 -15.11
CA ASN A 323 -18.53 4.61 -16.02
C ASN A 323 -17.22 4.17 -15.39
N ASP A 324 -17.29 3.53 -14.21
CA ASP A 324 -16.14 3.02 -13.49
C ASP A 324 -15.70 1.69 -14.13
N ASP A 325 -15.02 1.82 -15.26
CA ASP A 325 -14.32 0.73 -15.94
C ASP A 325 -13.06 0.30 -15.15
N THR A 326 -12.96 0.51 -13.83
CA THR A 326 -11.79 0.06 -13.05
C THR A 326 -11.62 -1.44 -13.00
N TRP A 327 -12.60 -2.17 -13.52
CA TRP A 327 -12.52 -3.59 -13.85
C TRP A 327 -11.95 -3.98 -15.18
N ARG A 328 -11.89 -3.00 -16.07
CA ARG A 328 -11.12 -3.07 -17.30
C ARG A 328 -9.73 -2.47 -17.12
N CYS A 329 -9.43 -1.83 -15.97
CA CYS A 329 -8.07 -1.45 -15.55
C CYS A 329 -7.22 -2.64 -15.07
N THR A 330 -7.36 -3.81 -15.70
CA THR A 330 -6.28 -4.79 -15.72
C THR A 330 -5.39 -4.42 -16.90
N ASP A 331 -4.38 -3.59 -16.67
CA ASP A 331 -3.33 -3.33 -17.67
C ASP A 331 -2.41 -4.54 -17.74
N ARG A 332 -2.86 -5.57 -18.46
CA ARG A 332 -2.11 -6.56 -19.26
C ARG A 332 -3.04 -7.72 -19.62
N LYS A 333 -3.30 -7.88 -20.91
CA LYS A 333 -3.40 -9.22 -21.51
C LYS A 333 -2.01 -9.59 -22.00
#